data_AF-A0A3B9V3V1-F1
#
_entry.id   AF-A0A3B9V3V1-F1
#
_cell.length_a   1.000
_cell.length_b   1.000
_cell.length_c   1.000
_cell.angle_alpha   90.00
_cell.angle_beta   90.00
_cell.angle_gamma   90.00
#
_symmetry.space_group_name_H-M   'P 1'
#
loop_
_entity.id
_entity.type
_entity.pdbx_description
1 polymer ?
#
loop_
_entity_poly.entity_id
_entity_poly.type
_entity_poly.pdbx_seq_one_letter_code
_entity_poly.pdbx_strand_id
1 'polypeptide(L)' 'GRLGGRPAALSDEDLAHARALLADPEITVHQVAKRLGVAPSTLYRHLPGGRSQVSGDQ' A
#
# COMPACT_ATOMS: atom_id res chain seq x y z
N GLY A 1 6.96 -19.16 22.00
CA GLY A 1 5.93 -18.82 21.02
C GLY A 1 5.08 -17.68 21.53
N ARG A 2 5.22 -16.50 20.92
CA ARG A 2 4.23 -15.42 20.86
C ARG A 2 4.61 -14.54 19.67
N LEU A 3 4.07 -14.82 18.49
CA LEU A 3 4.01 -13.83 17.41
C LEU A 3 2.55 -13.41 17.21
N GLY A 4 1.84 -13.21 18.31
CA GLY A 4 0.49 -12.63 18.31
C GLY A 4 0.59 -11.11 18.36
N GLY A 5 1.26 -10.52 17.37
CA GLY A 5 1.15 -9.08 17.12
C GLY A 5 -0.15 -8.83 16.37
N ARG A 6 -0.91 -7.81 16.76
CA ARG A 6 -2.11 -7.31 16.08
C ARG A 6 -1.98 -7.52 14.56
N PRO A 7 -2.93 -8.23 13.90
CA PRO A 7 -2.83 -8.47 12.46
C PRO A 7 -2.57 -7.13 11.79
N ALA A 8 -1.52 -7.06 10.99
CA ALA A 8 -1.20 -5.85 10.27
C ALA A 8 -2.47 -5.45 9.51
N ALA A 9 -2.88 -4.18 9.64
CA ALA A 9 -4.09 -3.68 8.98
C ALA A 9 -4.02 -3.75 7.44
N LEU A 10 -2.90 -4.23 6.90
CA LEU A 10 -2.69 -4.61 5.52
C LEU A 10 -2.00 -5.98 5.52
N SER A 11 -2.47 -6.89 4.68
CA SER A 11 -1.76 -8.14 4.39
C SER A 11 -0.62 -7.86 3.41
N ASP A 12 0.36 -8.76 3.33
CA ASP A 12 1.44 -8.65 2.33
C ASP A 12 0.90 -8.64 0.88
N GLU A 13 -0.20 -9.36 0.65
CA GLU A 13 -0.95 -9.36 -0.62
C GLU A 13 -1.54 -7.98 -0.94
N ASP A 14 -2.17 -7.32 0.04
CA ASP A 14 -2.70 -5.96 -0.13
C ASP A 14 -1.58 -4.96 -0.44
N LEU A 15 -0.39 -5.15 0.15
CA LEU A 15 0.77 -4.29 -0.15
C LEU A 15 1.27 -4.51 -1.58
N ALA A 16 1.26 -5.74 -2.08
CA ALA A 16 1.63 -6.04 -3.46
C ALA A 16 0.63 -5.41 -4.44
N HIS A 17 -0.68 -5.56 -4.18
CA HIS A 17 -1.71 -4.89 -4.97
C HIS A 17 -1.62 -3.37 -4.91
N ALA A 18 -1.36 -2.80 -3.73
CA ALA A 18 -1.17 -1.36 -3.58
C ALA A 18 0.00 -0.85 -4.42
N ARG A 19 1.13 -1.56 -4.41
CA ARG A 19 2.32 -1.22 -5.21
C ARG A 19 2.03 -1.30 -6.70
N ALA A 20 1.36 -2.36 -7.17
CA ALA A 20 0.98 -2.50 -8.58
C ALA A 20 0.05 -1.38 -9.04
N LEU A 21 -0.96 -1.03 -8.24
CA LEU A 21 -1.90 0.05 -8.56
C LEU A 21 -1.25 1.44 -8.51
N LEU A 22 -0.23 1.64 -7.67
CA LEU A 22 0.50 2.91 -7.61
C LEU A 22 1.52 3.08 -8.74
N ALA A 23 1.80 2.03 -9.52
CA ALA A 23 2.61 2.15 -10.72
C ALA A 23 1.95 3.08 -11.75
N ASP A 24 0.62 2.97 -11.89
CA ASP A 24 -0.14 3.82 -12.81
C ASP A 24 -0.19 5.28 -12.33
N PRO A 25 0.29 6.27 -13.11
CA PRO A 25 0.27 7.70 -12.76
C PRO A 25 -1.11 8.29 -12.59
N GLU A 26 -2.12 7.69 -13.22
CA GLU A 26 -3.51 8.13 -13.13
C GLU A 26 -4.19 7.72 -11.82
N ILE A 27 -3.64 6.72 -11.12
CA ILE A 27 -4.23 6.21 -9.88
C ILE A 27 -3.63 6.93 -8.67
N THR A 28 -4.51 7.55 -7.88
CA THR A 28 -4.12 8.23 -6.65
C THR A 28 -4.06 7.25 -5.46
N VAL A 29 -3.22 7.55 -4.47
CA VAL A 29 -3.15 6.79 -3.19
C VAL A 29 -4.52 6.65 -2.54
N HIS A 30 -5.37 7.66 -2.65
CA HIS A 30 -6.72 7.65 -2.09
C HIS A 30 -7.65 6.65 -2.79
N GLN A 31 -7.53 6.52 -4.12
CA GLN A 31 -8.27 5.51 -4.89
C GLN A 31 -7.78 4.10 -4.58
N VAL A 32 -6.47 3.90 -4.43
CA VAL A 32 -5.90 2.61 -4.00
C VAL A 32 -6.40 2.23 -2.62
N ALA A 33 -6.38 3.17 -1.67
CA ALA A 33 -6.89 2.97 -0.32
C ALA A 33 -8.37 2.54 -0.33
N LYS A 34 -9.19 3.23 -1.13
CA LYS A 34 -10.62 2.90 -1.29
C LYS A 34 -10.83 1.53 -1.92
N ARG A 35 -10.02 1.12 -2.92
CA ARG A 35 -10.10 -0.20 -3.54
C ARG A 35 -9.72 -1.33 -2.58
N LEU A 36 -8.73 -1.11 -1.74
CA LEU A 36 -8.26 -2.07 -0.73
C LEU A 36 -9.06 -2.02 0.57
N GLY A 37 -10.01 -1.10 0.71
CA GLY A 37 -10.82 -0.94 1.94
C GLY A 37 -10.04 -0.44 3.16
N VAL A 38 -8.89 0.20 2.94
CA VAL A 38 -7.96 0.63 3.98
C VAL A 38 -7.92 2.16 4.07
N ALA A 39 -7.54 2.68 5.23
CA ALA A 39 -7.32 4.11 5.36
C ALA A 39 -6.04 4.53 4.59
N PRO A 40 -6.02 5.70 3.92
CA PRO A 40 -4.82 6.19 3.22
C PRO A 40 -3.63 6.39 4.16
N SER A 41 -3.88 6.74 5.44
CA SER A 41 -2.85 6.78 6.49
C SER A 41 -2.18 5.42 6.73
N THR A 42 -2.88 4.31 6.51
CA THR A 42 -2.32 2.96 6.59
C THR A 42 -1.40 2.67 5.41
N LEU A 43 -1.75 3.14 4.21
CA LEU A 43 -0.84 3.05 3.06
C LEU A 43 0.42 3.89 3.26
N TYR A 44 0.30 5.14 3.73
CA TYR A 44 1.49 5.98 4.00
C TYR A 44 2.41 5.39 5.06
N ARG A 45 1.87 4.69 6.05
CA ARG A 45 2.66 4.02 7.10
C ARG A 45 3.47 2.84 6.56
N HIS A 46 2.96 2.15 5.54
CA HIS A 46 3.56 0.93 5.00
C HIS A 46 4.31 1.14 3.67
N LEU A 47 4.00 2.21 2.95
CA LEU A 47 4.68 2.65 1.72
C LEU A 47 5.27 4.05 1.95
N PRO A 48 6.35 4.18 2.75
CA PRO A 48 7.04 5.46 2.89
C PRO A 48 7.61 5.88 1.53
N GLY A 49 7.13 7.01 0.99
CA GLY A 49 7.46 7.47 -0.36
C GLY A 49 6.35 7.25 -1.40
N GLY A 50 5.29 6.52 -1.06
CA GLY A 50 4.08 6.36 -1.89
C GLY A 50 4.40 5.87 -3.32
N ARG A 51 4.36 6.81 -4.27
CA ARG A 51 4.64 6.56 -5.70
C ARG A 51 6.13 6.55 -6.04
N SER A 52 6.95 7.29 -5.29
CA SER A 52 8.37 7.50 -5.59
C SER A 52 9.21 6.22 -5.49
N GLN A 53 8.71 5.18 -4.80
CA GLN A 53 9.37 3.87 -4.75
C GLN A 53 8.95 2.92 -5.88
N VAL A 54 7.85 3.21 -6.58
CA VAL A 54 7.32 2.34 -7.64
C VAL A 54 7.86 2.76 -9.02
N SER A 55 8.26 4.03 -9.16
CA SER A 55 8.81 4.59 -10.41
C SER A 55 10.27 4.18 -10.71
N GLY A 56 10.74 3.06 -10.16
CA GLY A 56 12.12 2.56 -10.31
C GLY A 56 12.39 1.72 -11.56
N ASP A 57 11.44 1.59 -12.48
CA ASP A 57 11.62 0.84 -13.73
C ASP A 57 11.30 1.75 -14.91
N GLN A 58 12.36 2.29 -15.50
CA GLN A 58 12.37 2.87 -16.84
C GLN A 58 13.38 2.07 -17.66
#